data_AF-A0A1E3VVX2-F1
#
_entry.id   AF-A0A1E3VVX2-F1
#
_cell.length_a   1.000
_cell.length_b   1.000
_cell.length_c   1.000
_cell.angle_alpha   90.00
_cell.angle_beta   90.00
_cell.angle_gamma   90.00
#
_symmetry.space_group_name_H-M   'P 1'
#
loop_
_entity.id
_entity.type
_entity.pdbx_description
1 polymer ?
#
loop_
_entity_poly.entity_id
_entity_poly.type
_entity_poly.pdbx_seq_one_letter_code
_entity_poly.pdbx_strand_id
1 'polypeptide(L)'
;MEKVTFTKVVGFVLAAAFAIVIGVSMWALIIGDYMNTVMNTQTQHTVRIVGFAGLLAALVTWWCQRFAARRGFLVRTLFALFIFIVAFCSFGGLLRFIYIHAIYPSQQDWSLSGMYLASLNDFYTFLLDMLIPPRPAYAALAVAAAIYVAVFGPREPKTVEI
;
A
#
# COMPACT_ATOMS: atom_id res chain seq x y z
N MET A 1 26.25 -7.01 -15.10
CA MET A 1 25.91 -5.90 -14.19
C MET A 1 25.12 -4.87 -14.96
N GLU A 2 23.84 -4.66 -14.65
CA GLU A 2 23.06 -3.58 -15.29
C GLU A 2 23.70 -2.23 -14.95
N LYS A 3 23.97 -1.38 -15.95
CA LYS A 3 24.45 -0.02 -15.71
C LYS A 3 23.36 0.78 -14.98
N VAL A 4 23.72 1.36 -13.84
CA VAL A 4 22.90 2.36 -13.15
C VAL A 4 22.89 3.61 -14.03
N THR A 5 21.74 3.91 -14.64
CA THR A 5 21.56 5.12 -15.46
C THR A 5 20.88 6.22 -14.66
N PHE A 6 21.14 7.48 -15.00
CA PHE A 6 20.50 8.65 -14.36
C PHE A 6 18.97 8.52 -14.31
N THR A 7 18.36 8.02 -15.40
CA THR A 7 16.92 7.74 -15.48
C THR A 7 16.44 6.73 -14.44
N LYS A 8 17.23 5.70 -14.13
CA LYS A 8 16.90 4.71 -13.08
C LYS A 8 16.93 5.36 -11.69
N VAL A 9 17.91 6.24 -11.42
CA VAL A 9 18.04 6.96 -10.15
C VAL A 9 16.87 7.93 -9.96
N VAL A 10 16.56 8.74 -10.97
CA VAL A 10 15.42 9.68 -10.93
C VAL A 10 14.10 8.94 -10.74
N GLY A 11 13.90 7.82 -11.45
CA GLY A 11 12.70 6.99 -11.29
C GLY A 11 12.57 6.39 -9.89
N PHE A 12 13.68 6.06 -9.22
CA PHE A 12 13.68 5.58 -7.84
C PHE A 12 13.35 6.70 -6.85
N VAL A 13 13.95 7.89 -7.00
CA VAL A 13 13.65 9.05 -6.15
C VAL A 13 12.18 9.45 -6.26
N LEU A 14 11.63 9.45 -7.48
CA LEU A 14 10.22 9.78 -7.70
C LEU A 14 9.28 8.73 -7.08
N ALA A 15 9.65 7.44 -7.16
CA ALA A 15 8.93 6.36 -6.49
C ALA A 15 8.92 6.54 -4.96
N ALA A 16 10.08 6.87 -4.37
CA ALA A 16 10.23 7.08 -2.94
C ALA A 16 9.43 8.30 -2.47
N ALA A 17 9.54 9.43 -3.16
CA ALA A 17 8.78 10.64 -2.85
C ALA A 17 7.27 10.39 -2.94
N PHE A 18 6.82 9.74 -4.02
CA PHE A 18 5.42 9.34 -4.18
C PHE A 18 4.93 8.44 -3.04
N ALA A 19 5.71 7.42 -2.69
CA ALA A 19 5.36 6.50 -1.62
C ALA A 19 5.26 7.18 -0.26
N ILE A 20 6.15 8.14 0.04
CA ILE A 20 6.07 8.95 1.26
C ILE A 20 4.79 9.79 1.26
N VAL A 21 4.48 10.47 0.15
CA VAL A 21 3.26 11.29 0.04
C VAL A 21 2.00 10.44 0.25
N ILE A 22 1.92 9.26 -0.38
CA ILE A 22 0.79 8.34 -0.20
C ILE A 22 0.72 7.82 1.24
N GLY A 23 1.85 7.43 1.84
CA GLY A 23 1.88 6.95 3.23
C GLY A 23 1.42 8.01 4.22
N VAL A 24 1.90 9.25 4.09
CA VAL A 24 1.50 10.37 4.93
C VAL A 24 0.02 10.73 4.70
N SER A 25 -0.44 10.71 3.45
CA SER A 25 -1.84 11.00 3.12
C SER A 25 -2.79 9.94 3.72
N MET A 26 -2.45 8.65 3.58
CA MET A 26 -3.20 7.55 4.19
C MET A 26 -3.27 7.71 5.71
N TRP A 27 -2.15 8.04 6.34
CA TRP A 27 -2.10 8.27 7.78
C TRP A 27 -2.97 9.45 8.22
N ALA A 28 -2.88 10.58 7.52
CA ALA A 28 -3.66 11.78 7.80
C ALA A 28 -5.17 11.57 7.64
N LEU A 29 -5.59 10.84 6.60
CA LEU A 29 -7.00 10.50 6.37
C LEU A 29 -7.58 9.70 7.54
N ILE A 30 -6.86 8.68 7.98
CA ILE A 30 -7.32 7.83 9.07
C ILE A 30 -7.33 8.58 10.41
N ILE A 31 -6.33 9.41 10.69
CA ILE A 31 -6.37 10.28 11.87
C ILE A 31 -7.60 11.18 11.81
N GLY A 32 -7.85 11.84 10.67
CA GLY A 32 -9.01 12.72 10.49
C GLY A 32 -10.35 12.03 10.77
N ASP A 33 -10.51 10.79 10.29
CA ASP A 33 -11.72 9.99 10.54
C ASP A 33 -11.90 9.69 12.05
N TYR A 34 -10.79 9.48 12.77
CA TYR A 34 -10.83 9.08 14.19
C TYR A 34 -10.74 10.24 15.19
N MET A 35 -10.44 11.47 14.75
CA MET A 35 -10.40 12.67 15.61
C MET A 35 -11.72 12.97 16.33
N ASN A 36 -12.85 12.50 15.80
CA ASN A 36 -14.19 12.70 16.38
C ASN A 36 -14.70 11.50 17.20
N THR A 37 -13.88 10.48 17.43
CA THR A 37 -14.31 9.23 18.09
C THR A 37 -13.32 8.76 19.15
N VAL A 38 -13.81 8.07 20.18
CA VAL A 38 -12.94 7.42 21.18
C VAL A 38 -12.21 6.27 20.51
N MET A 39 -10.90 6.43 20.25
CA MET A 39 -10.08 5.41 19.62
C MET A 39 -9.89 4.21 20.55
N ASN A 40 -10.41 3.05 20.16
CA ASN A 40 -10.08 1.79 20.81
C ASN A 40 -8.61 1.40 20.51
N THR A 41 -7.98 0.57 21.35
CA THR A 41 -6.58 0.14 21.18
C THR A 41 -6.32 -0.49 19.81
N GLN A 42 -7.25 -1.32 19.32
CA GLN A 42 -7.18 -1.90 17.98
C GLN A 42 -7.13 -0.84 16.87
N THR A 43 -7.94 0.20 16.99
CA THR A 43 -7.98 1.32 16.04
C THR A 43 -6.65 2.07 16.02
N GLN A 44 -6.05 2.32 17.19
CA GLN A 44 -4.74 2.97 17.28
C GLN A 44 -3.63 2.18 16.58
N HIS A 45 -3.67 0.85 16.64
CA HIS A 45 -2.74 -0.01 15.90
C HIS A 45 -2.95 0.13 14.40
N THR A 46 -4.20 0.07 13.91
CA THR A 46 -4.50 0.26 12.49
C THR A 46 -4.01 1.62 11.98
N VAL A 47 -4.23 2.70 12.75
CA VAL A 47 -3.81 4.06 12.37
C VAL A 47 -2.30 4.16 12.17
N ARG A 48 -1.50 3.54 13.03
CA ARG A 48 -0.04 3.59 12.88
C ARG A 48 0.44 2.80 11.68
N ILE A 49 -0.26 1.71 11.36
CA ILE A 49 0.15 0.74 10.34
C ILE A 49 -0.28 1.15 8.93
N VAL A 50 -1.42 1.83 8.81
CA VAL A 50 -1.99 2.23 7.52
C VAL A 50 -1.03 3.07 6.68
N GLY A 51 -0.26 3.96 7.30
CA GLY A 51 0.70 4.82 6.61
C GLY A 51 1.85 4.01 6.01
N PHE A 52 2.39 3.06 6.78
CA PHE A 52 3.44 2.16 6.29
C PHE A 52 2.91 1.21 5.21
N ALA A 53 1.70 0.68 5.38
CA ALA A 53 1.05 -0.15 4.38
C ALA A 53 0.83 0.61 3.06
N GLY A 54 0.38 1.87 3.13
CA GLY A 54 0.22 2.76 1.97
C GLY A 54 1.54 3.04 1.25
N LEU A 55 2.62 3.29 2.00
CA LEU A 55 3.96 3.51 1.46
C LEU A 55 4.46 2.26 0.72
N LEU A 56 4.40 1.09 1.36
CA LEU A 56 4.83 -0.17 0.75
C LEU A 56 4.00 -0.52 -0.49
N ALA A 57 2.68 -0.31 -0.41
CA ALA A 57 1.79 -0.52 -1.55
C ALA A 57 2.14 0.40 -2.73
N ALA A 58 2.43 1.68 -2.48
CA ALA A 58 2.84 2.62 -3.52
C ALA A 58 4.17 2.22 -4.19
N LEU A 59 5.16 1.76 -3.41
CA LEU A 59 6.44 1.27 -3.95
C LEU A 59 6.27 0.03 -4.83
N VAL A 60 5.49 -0.96 -4.35
CA VAL A 60 5.24 -2.18 -5.12
C VAL A 60 4.44 -1.86 -6.38
N THR A 61 3.44 -0.99 -6.30
CA THR A 61 2.65 -0.55 -7.46
C THR A 61 3.54 0.13 -8.50
N TRP A 62 4.45 1.02 -8.06
CA TRP A 62 5.43 1.66 -8.93
C TRP A 62 6.31 0.63 -9.65
N TRP A 63 6.78 -0.38 -8.93
CA TRP A 63 7.65 -1.40 -9.49
C TRP A 63 6.92 -2.33 -10.46
N CYS A 64 5.73 -2.81 -10.10
CA CYS A 64 4.88 -3.65 -10.93
C CYS A 64 4.41 -2.95 -12.20
N GLN A 65 4.35 -1.62 -12.22
CA GLN A 65 3.90 -0.87 -13.39
C GLN A 65 4.76 -1.11 -14.65
N ARG A 66 5.99 -1.64 -14.49
CA ARG A 66 6.83 -2.11 -15.61
C ARG A 66 6.12 -3.14 -16.49
N PHE A 67 5.32 -4.03 -15.92
CA PHE A 67 4.58 -5.06 -16.68
C PHE A 67 3.49 -4.47 -17.58
N ALA A 68 2.87 -3.37 -17.16
CA ALA A 68 1.85 -2.67 -17.93
C ALA A 68 2.44 -1.52 -18.79
N ALA A 69 3.75 -1.29 -18.75
CA ALA A 69 4.39 -0.10 -19.34
C ALA A 69 4.16 0.06 -20.85
N ARG A 70 3.98 -1.04 -21.59
CA ARG A 70 3.72 -1.04 -23.04
C ARG A 70 2.25 -0.86 -23.42
N ARG A 71 1.33 -0.91 -22.44
CA ARG A 71 -0.12 -0.85 -22.67
C ARG A 71 -0.61 0.60 -22.64
N GLY A 72 -1.83 0.83 -23.12
CA GLY A 72 -2.49 2.13 -23.10
C GLY A 72 -2.70 2.66 -21.68
N PHE A 73 -2.97 3.97 -21.56
CA PHE A 73 -3.13 4.67 -20.29
C PHE A 73 -4.21 4.04 -19.38
N LEU A 74 -5.36 3.66 -19.94
CA LEU A 74 -6.46 3.06 -19.19
C LEU A 74 -6.07 1.74 -18.54
N VAL A 75 -5.42 0.84 -19.31
CA VAL A 75 -4.93 -0.45 -18.79
C VAL A 75 -3.88 -0.25 -17.70
N ARG A 76 -2.98 0.73 -17.87
CA ARG A 76 -1.97 1.09 -16.87
C ARG A 76 -2.57 1.64 -15.59
N THR A 77 -3.66 2.39 -15.68
CA THR A 77 -4.36 2.95 -14.52
C THR A 77 -5.11 1.85 -13.78
N LEU A 78 -5.88 1.01 -14.48
CA LEU A 78 -6.61 -0.11 -13.87
C LEU A 78 -5.66 -1.12 -13.23
N PHE A 79 -4.54 -1.42 -13.90
CA PHE A 79 -3.51 -2.30 -13.36
C PHE A 79 -2.86 -1.71 -12.11
N ALA A 80 -2.47 -0.43 -12.13
CA ALA A 80 -1.91 0.24 -10.97
C ALA A 80 -2.91 0.28 -9.80
N LEU A 81 -4.18 0.57 -10.06
CA LEU A 81 -5.23 0.57 -9.04
C LEU A 81 -5.39 -0.81 -8.40
N PHE A 82 -5.47 -1.87 -9.23
CA PHE A 82 -5.59 -3.24 -8.75
C PHE A 82 -4.40 -3.65 -7.88
N ILE A 83 -3.17 -3.43 -8.35
CA ILE A 83 -1.97 -3.75 -7.60
C ILE A 83 -1.89 -2.95 -6.30
N PHE A 84 -2.26 -1.67 -6.34
CA PHE A 84 -2.25 -0.82 -5.16
C PHE A 84 -3.19 -1.34 -4.08
N ILE A 85 -4.43 -1.67 -4.43
CA ILE A 85 -5.42 -2.19 -3.47
C ILE A 85 -4.96 -3.54 -2.90
N VAL A 86 -4.54 -4.47 -3.76
CA VAL A 86 -4.08 -5.80 -3.33
C VAL A 86 -2.86 -5.67 -2.41
N ALA A 87 -1.84 -4.92 -2.83
CA ALA A 87 -0.63 -4.72 -2.04
C ALA A 87 -0.93 -4.03 -0.70
N PHE A 88 -1.80 -3.01 -0.71
CA PHE A 88 -2.20 -2.31 0.50
C PHE A 88 -2.89 -3.23 1.52
N CYS A 89 -3.85 -4.03 1.06
CA CYS A 89 -4.55 -4.99 1.92
C CYS A 89 -3.60 -6.07 2.45
N SER A 90 -2.72 -6.62 1.60
CA SER A 90 -1.75 -7.64 2.01
C SER A 90 -0.73 -7.10 3.02
N PHE A 91 -0.11 -5.94 2.75
CA PHE A 91 0.85 -5.34 3.68
C PHE A 91 0.19 -4.86 4.97
N GLY A 92 -1.04 -4.34 4.90
CA GLY A 92 -1.78 -3.91 6.08
C GLY A 92 -2.04 -5.05 7.06
N GLY A 93 -2.55 -6.19 6.56
CA GLY A 93 -2.75 -7.39 7.38
C GLY A 93 -1.45 -7.94 7.96
N LEU A 94 -0.40 -8.03 7.14
CA LEU A 94 0.91 -8.54 7.58
C LEU A 94 1.57 -7.63 8.62
N LEU A 95 1.56 -6.32 8.42
CA LEU A 95 2.12 -5.38 9.38
C LEU A 95 1.34 -5.37 10.70
N ARG A 96 0.00 -5.55 10.64
CA ARG A 96 -0.84 -5.70 11.82
C ARG A 96 -0.47 -6.94 12.63
N PHE A 97 -0.33 -8.07 11.94
CA PHE A 97 0.15 -9.31 12.55
C PHE A 97 1.51 -9.11 13.23
N ILE A 98 2.51 -8.59 12.51
CA ILE A 98 3.86 -8.37 13.06
C ILE A 98 3.82 -7.42 14.25
N TYR A 99 3.07 -6.32 14.15
CA TYR A 99 3.00 -5.30 15.20
C TYR A 99 2.42 -5.87 16.50
N ILE A 100 1.33 -6.64 16.42
CA ILE A 100 0.70 -7.22 17.61
C ILE A 100 1.62 -8.26 18.25
N HIS A 101 2.27 -9.13 17.45
CA HIS A 101 3.22 -10.13 17.95
C HIS A 101 4.49 -9.52 18.57
N ALA A 102 4.91 -8.36 18.09
CA ALA A 102 6.07 -7.65 18.65
C ALA A 102 5.73 -6.90 19.95
N ILE A 103 4.54 -6.31 20.07
CA ILE A 103 4.17 -5.44 21.19
C ILE A 103 3.44 -6.18 22.31
N TYR A 104 2.66 -7.23 21.99
CA TYR A 104 1.87 -8.01 22.95
C TYR A 104 2.22 -9.50 22.95
N PRO A 105 3.49 -9.88 23.10
CA PRO A 105 3.95 -11.25 22.95
C PRO A 105 3.34 -12.23 23.96
N SER A 106 2.89 -11.75 25.12
CA SER A 106 2.31 -12.56 26.19
C SER A 106 0.85 -12.94 25.99
N GLN A 107 0.14 -12.29 25.07
CA GLN A 107 -1.28 -12.54 24.78
C GLN A 107 -1.48 -13.48 23.59
N GLN A 108 -0.39 -13.97 23.00
CA GLN A 108 -0.40 -14.64 21.71
C GLN A 108 0.03 -16.10 21.83
N ASP A 109 -0.71 -16.96 21.14
CA ASP A 109 -0.31 -18.35 20.97
C ASP A 109 0.75 -18.45 19.87
N TRP A 110 1.98 -18.77 20.28
CA TRP A 110 3.15 -18.94 19.42
C TRP A 110 3.18 -20.30 18.70
N SER A 111 2.16 -21.14 18.91
CA SER A 111 1.98 -22.34 18.11
C SER A 111 1.76 -21.99 16.63
N LEU A 112 2.19 -22.87 15.72
CA LEU A 112 2.05 -22.63 14.27
C LEU A 112 0.57 -22.48 13.85
N SER A 113 -0.33 -23.20 14.53
CA SER A 113 -1.78 -23.07 14.36
C SER A 113 -2.29 -21.72 14.88
N GLY A 114 -1.84 -21.29 16.06
CA GLY A 114 -2.16 -20.00 16.66
C GLY A 114 -1.72 -18.82 15.79
N MET A 115 -0.48 -18.87 15.28
CA MET A 115 0.05 -17.87 14.35
C MET A 115 -0.73 -17.81 13.04
N TYR A 116 -1.12 -18.96 12.49
CA TYR A 116 -1.93 -19.00 11.26
C TYR A 116 -3.29 -18.33 11.47
N LEU A 117 -4.01 -18.69 12.54
CA LEU A 117 -5.32 -18.11 12.86
C LEU A 117 -5.23 -16.60 13.17
N ALA A 118 -4.19 -16.19 13.89
CA ALA A 118 -3.93 -14.77 14.15
C ALA A 118 -3.68 -13.98 12.86
N SER A 119 -2.89 -14.54 11.93
CA SER A 119 -2.60 -13.88 10.64
C SER A 119 -3.86 -13.69 9.79
N LEU A 120 -4.75 -14.69 9.77
CA LEU A 120 -6.04 -14.58 9.09
C LEU A 120 -6.92 -13.53 9.75
N ASN A 121 -7.04 -13.56 11.07
CA ASN A 121 -7.85 -12.62 11.82
C ASN A 121 -7.38 -11.17 11.62
N ASP A 122 -6.07 -10.92 11.66
CA ASP A 122 -5.51 -9.58 11.46
C ASP A 122 -5.70 -9.08 10.02
N PHE A 123 -5.58 -9.97 9.03
CA PHE A 123 -5.89 -9.65 7.64
C PHE A 123 -7.36 -9.27 7.46
N TYR A 124 -8.29 -10.09 7.94
CA TYR A 124 -9.72 -9.78 7.88
C TYR A 124 -10.04 -8.49 8.62
N THR A 125 -9.54 -8.32 9.84
CA THR A 125 -9.86 -7.12 10.62
C THR A 125 -9.31 -5.86 9.96
N PHE A 126 -8.13 -5.91 9.32
CA PHE A 126 -7.62 -4.80 8.53
C PHE A 126 -8.50 -4.50 7.31
N LEU A 127 -8.89 -5.53 6.55
CA LEU A 127 -9.80 -5.39 5.41
C LEU A 127 -11.13 -4.77 5.82
N LEU A 128 -11.73 -5.27 6.90
CA LEU A 128 -13.02 -4.78 7.38
C LEU A 128 -12.91 -3.31 7.80
N ASP A 129 -11.86 -2.94 8.54
CA ASP A 129 -11.64 -1.55 8.99
C ASP A 129 -11.41 -0.58 7.81
N MET A 130 -10.81 -1.07 6.72
CA MET A 130 -10.47 -0.24 5.55
C MET A 130 -11.57 -0.20 4.47
N LEU A 131 -12.25 -1.32 4.19
CA LEU A 131 -13.21 -1.44 3.10
C LEU A 131 -14.68 -1.31 3.52
N ILE A 132 -15.05 -1.64 4.77
CA ILE A 132 -16.46 -1.58 5.18
C ILE A 132 -16.95 -0.16 5.40
N PRO A 133 -16.23 0.71 6.15
CA PRO A 133 -16.63 2.10 6.25
C PRO A 133 -16.45 2.72 4.86
N PRO A 134 -17.49 3.35 4.28
CA PRO A 134 -17.32 4.09 3.04
C PRO A 134 -16.40 5.28 3.33
N ARG A 135 -15.11 5.12 3.04
CA ARG A 135 -14.09 6.17 3.14
C ARG A 135 -13.86 6.75 1.74
N PRO A 136 -14.68 7.73 1.27
CA PRO A 136 -14.55 8.28 -0.08
C PRO A 136 -13.17 8.89 -0.33
N ALA A 137 -12.53 9.43 0.73
CA ALA A 137 -11.19 9.96 0.65
C ALA A 137 -10.14 8.87 0.34
N TYR A 138 -10.30 7.66 0.88
CA TYR A 138 -9.43 6.52 0.53
C TYR A 138 -9.60 6.13 -0.95
N ALA A 139 -10.84 6.02 -1.42
CA ALA A 139 -11.12 5.70 -2.82
C ALA A 139 -10.55 6.77 -3.77
N ALA A 140 -10.73 8.05 -3.45
CA ALA A 140 -10.17 9.15 -4.20
C ALA A 140 -8.63 9.11 -4.21
N LEU A 141 -8.00 8.84 -3.06
CA LEU A 141 -6.55 8.73 -2.96
C LEU A 141 -6.01 7.53 -3.75
N ALA A 142 -6.67 6.37 -3.70
CA ALA A 142 -6.28 5.19 -4.47
C ALA A 142 -6.38 5.43 -5.98
N VAL A 143 -7.43 6.11 -6.44
CA VAL A 143 -7.58 6.50 -7.85
C VAL A 143 -6.53 7.53 -8.26
N ALA A 144 -6.28 8.55 -7.43
CA ALA A 144 -5.24 9.55 -7.68
C ALA A 144 -3.84 8.90 -7.75
N ALA A 145 -3.56 7.97 -6.85
CA ALA A 145 -2.33 7.17 -6.84
C ALA A 145 -2.17 6.37 -8.14
N ALA A 146 -3.23 5.68 -8.57
CA ALA A 146 -3.22 4.90 -9.81
C ALA A 146 -3.00 5.77 -11.05
N ILE A 147 -3.67 6.93 -11.13
CA ILE A 147 -3.49 7.90 -12.21
C ILE A 147 -2.05 8.42 -12.21
N TYR A 148 -1.51 8.80 -11.05
CA TYR A 148 -0.14 9.28 -10.93
C TYR A 148 0.87 8.24 -11.44
N VAL A 149 0.72 6.98 -11.02
CA VAL A 149 1.58 5.87 -11.48
C VAL A 149 1.37 5.57 -12.97
N ALA A 150 0.17 5.74 -13.52
CA ALA A 150 -0.08 5.60 -14.95
C ALA A 150 0.56 6.73 -15.77
N VAL A 151 0.62 7.96 -15.24
CA VAL A 151 1.28 9.08 -15.91
C VAL A 151 2.80 8.97 -15.79
N PHE A 152 3.33 8.90 -14.57
CA PHE A 152 4.76 9.06 -14.28
C PHE A 152 5.51 7.75 -14.03
N GLY A 153 4.81 6.64 -13.85
CA GLY A 153 5.43 5.35 -13.56
C GLY A 153 6.35 4.87 -14.69
N PRO A 154 7.18 3.84 -14.42
CA PRO A 154 8.19 3.34 -15.34
C PRO A 154 7.62 3.07 -16.73
N ARG A 155 8.33 3.56 -17.75
CA ARG A 155 8.03 3.31 -19.16
C ARG A 155 9.18 2.52 -19.75
N GLU A 156 8.87 1.42 -20.42
CA GLU A 156 9.84 0.76 -21.28
C GLU A 156 9.90 1.54 -22.61
N PRO A 157 11.08 1.84 -23.14
CA PRO A 157 11.19 2.36 -24.49
C PRO A 157 10.55 1.35 -25.44
N LYS A 158 9.71 1.82 -26.38
CA LYS A 158 9.30 1.00 -27.52
C LYS A 158 10.59 0.53 -28.18
N THR A 159 10.79 -0.78 -28.28
CA THR A 159 11.78 -1.32 -29.22
C THR A 159 11.35 -0.82 -30.58
N VAL A 160 12.06 0.16 -31.12
CA VAL A 160 11.95 0.51 -32.52
C VAL A 160 12.51 -0.72 -33.23
N GLU A 161 11.63 -1.52 -33.83
CA GLU A 161 12.07 -2.50 -34.81
C GLU A 161 12.73 -1.70 -35.93
N ILE A 162 14.05 -1.81 -36.03
CA ILE A 162 14.86 -1.30 -37.14
C ILE A 162 14.87 -2.38 -38.21
#